data_AF-P0DQN1-F1
#
_entry.id   AF-P0DQN1-F1
#
_cell.length_a   1.000
_cell.length_b   1.000
_cell.length_c   1.000
_cell.angle_alpha   90.00
_cell.angle_beta   90.00
_cell.angle_gamma   90.00
#
_symmetry.space_group_name_H-M   'P 1'
#
loop_
_entity.id
_entity.type
_entity.pdbx_description
1 polymer ?
#
loop_
_entity_poly.entity_id
_entity_poly.type
_entity_poly.pdbx_seq_one_letter_code
_entity_poly.pdbx_strand_id
1 'polypeptide(L)' 'ECKYLWGTCSKDEDCCAHLGCNRKHDWCGWDYTF' A
#
# COMPACT_ATOMS: atom_id res chain seq x y z
N GLU A 1 -12.44 -0.22 -2.87
CA GLU A 1 -11.43 -0.51 -3.90
C GLU A 1 -10.05 -0.39 -3.27
N CYS A 2 -9.16 -1.35 -3.52
CA CYS A 2 -7.78 -1.29 -3.04
C CYS A 2 -6.92 -0.55 -4.07
N LYS A 3 -5.77 -0.03 -3.63
CA LYS A 3 -4.83 0.73 -4.44
C LYS A 3 -3.62 -0.11 -4.78
N TYR A 4 -3.24 -0.06 -6.04
CA TYR A 4 -2.07 -0.78 -6.57
C TYR A 4 -0.77 -0.09 -6.17
N LEU A 5 0.35 -0.71 -6.54
CA LEU A 5 1.69 -0.19 -6.29
C LEU A 5 1.79 1.28 -6.75
N TRP A 6 2.38 2.13 -5.91
CA TRP A 6 2.48 3.60 -6.10
C TRP A 6 1.17 4.39 -6.00
N GLY A 7 0.05 3.74 -5.70
CA GLY A 7 -1.19 4.42 -5.35
C GLY A 7 -1.07 5.12 -4.00
N THR A 8 -1.59 6.34 -3.88
CA THR A 8 -1.55 7.10 -2.62
C THR A 8 -2.34 6.40 -1.53
N CYS A 9 -1.85 6.31 -0.29
CA CYS A 9 -2.55 5.62 0.80
C CYS A 9 -2.44 6.39 2.10
N SER A 10 -3.36 6.13 3.03
CA SER A 10 -3.30 6.62 4.41
C SER A 10 -3.10 5.49 5.41
N LYS A 11 -3.50 4.26 5.03
CA LYS A 11 -3.38 3.05 5.84
C LYS A 11 -3.19 1.82 4.94
N ASP A 12 -2.67 0.74 5.52
CA ASP A 12 -2.34 -0.49 4.77
C ASP A 12 -3.55 -1.11 4.07
N GLU A 13 -4.72 -1.03 4.70
CA GLU A 13 -6.00 -1.51 4.16
C GLU A 13 -6.45 -0.77 2.88
N ASP A 14 -5.87 0.39 2.59
CA ASP A 14 -6.12 1.09 1.32
C ASP A 14 -5.40 0.39 0.16
N CYS A 15 -4.36 -0.40 0.43
CA CYS A 15 -3.52 -1.06 -0.56
C CYS A 15 -4.02 -2.48 -0.87
N CYS A 16 -3.71 -2.98 -2.07
CA CYS A 16 -4.11 -4.32 -2.46
C CYS A 16 -3.32 -5.40 -1.71
N ALA A 17 -3.74 -6.66 -1.81
CA ALA A 17 -3.01 -7.78 -1.22
C ALA A 17 -1.54 -7.74 -1.63
N HIS A 18 -0.66 -8.06 -0.67
CA HIS A 18 0.80 -7.96 -0.81
C HIS A 18 1.35 -6.54 -0.90
N LEU A 19 0.52 -5.54 -0.62
CA LEU A 19 0.92 -4.14 -0.58
C LEU A 19 0.53 -3.53 0.77
N GLY A 20 1.43 -2.71 1.29
CA GLY A 20 1.27 -1.97 2.52
C GLY A 20 1.52 -0.49 2.28
N CYS A 21 0.96 0.34 3.13
CA CYS A 21 1.07 1.77 3.00
C CYS A 21 2.40 2.26 3.58
N ASN A 22 3.24 2.83 2.72
CA ASN A 22 4.48 3.44 3.16
C ASN A 22 4.19 4.78 3.86
N ARG A 23 4.11 4.77 5.19
CA ARG A 23 3.83 5.97 6.01
C ARG A 23 4.84 7.12 5.87
N LYS A 24 6.00 6.88 5.26
CA LYS A 24 7.00 7.94 5.02
C LYS A 24 6.68 8.74 3.75
N HIS A 25 6.00 8.12 2.81
CA HIS A 25 5.81 8.67 1.47
C HIS A 25 4.35 8.62 1.01
N ASP A 26 3.45 8.05 1.80
CA ASP A 26 2.02 7.91 1.58
C ASP A 26 1.67 7.21 0.25
N TRP A 27 2.41 6.16 -0.11
CA TRP A 27 2.10 5.30 -1.26
C TRP A 27 2.17 3.81 -0.92
N CYS A 28 1.36 3.01 -1.62
CA CYS A 28 1.32 1.56 -1.52
C CYS A 28 2.60 0.96 -2.08
N GLY A 29 3.41 0.35 -1.22
CA GLY A 29 4.61 -0.41 -1.57
C GLY A 29 4.41 -1.89 -1.26
N TRP A 30 5.32 -2.74 -1.73
CA TRP A 30 5.27 -4.16 -1.39
C TRP A 30 5.51 -4.38 0.11
N ASP A 31 4.61 -5.11 0.78
CA ASP A 31 4.63 -5.33 2.24
C ASP A 31 5.42 -6.58 2.68
N TYR A 32 6.10 -7.24 1.74
CA TYR A 32 6.82 -8.50 1.94
C TYR A 32 5.94 -9.70 2.30
N THR A 33 4.64 -9.65 2.01
CA THR A 33 3.76 -10.82 2.06
C THR A 33 3.63 -11.45 0.66
N PHE A 34 3.34 -12.76 0.61
CA PHE A 34 3.30 -13.59 -0.61
C PHE A 34 1.90 -14.08 -0.92
#